data_AF-A0A7S2BPK2-F1
#
_entry.id   AF-A0A7S2BPK2-F1
#
_cell.length_a   1.000
_cell.length_b   1.000
_cell.length_c   1.000
_cell.angle_alpha   90.00
_cell.angle_beta   90.00
_cell.angle_gamma   90.00
#
_symmetry.space_group_name_H-M   'P 1'
#
loop_
_entity.id
_entity.type
_entity.pdbx_description
1 polymer ?
#
loop_
_entity_poly.entity_id
_entity_poly.type
_entity_poly.pdbx_seq_one_letter_code
_entity_poly.pdbx_strand_id
1 'polypeptide(L)'
;RHGIRPLSLGLRTSVGSHHGTQGQGGGGGAMDWAVASESVAFTAQGYDLIGDVAPGEAVFIDSRGTMHRRVLIGGAPFAPCLFEHIYMARPDSVMDGASVYAARRNMGTRLGRLILERKFGDGRIDVVVPVPETSRIAALSCAQILGVPYEEGFVKNRYIG
;
A
#
# COMPACT_ATOMS: atom_id res chain seq x y z
N ARG A 1 -15.36 15.19 1.37
CA ARG A 1 -15.58 13.89 0.70
C ARG A 1 -14.73 12.87 1.45
N HIS A 2 -15.29 11.74 1.84
CA HIS A 2 -14.54 10.72 2.59
C HIS A 2 -13.68 9.92 1.61
N GLY A 3 -12.38 9.79 1.91
CA GLY A 3 -11.49 8.97 1.11
C GLY A 3 -11.85 7.49 1.30
N ILE A 4 -11.84 6.73 0.22
CA ILE A 4 -12.06 5.28 0.30
C ILE A 4 -10.73 4.58 0.59
N ARG A 5 -10.79 3.52 1.40
CA ARG A 5 -9.69 2.56 1.49
C ARG A 5 -9.85 1.58 0.32
N PRO A 6 -8.88 1.50 -0.60
CA PRO A 6 -8.98 0.58 -1.72
C PRO A 6 -8.98 -0.87 -1.23
N LEU A 7 -9.75 -1.70 -1.91
CA LEU A 7 -9.66 -3.15 -1.80
C LEU A 7 -8.86 -3.64 -2.99
N SER A 8 -7.95 -4.56 -2.77
CA SER A 8 -7.14 -5.18 -3.81
C SER A 8 -7.63 -6.61 -4.08
N LEU A 9 -7.28 -7.13 -5.25
CA LEU A 9 -7.64 -8.45 -5.74
C LEU A 9 -6.39 -9.31 -5.95
N GLY A 10 -6.44 -10.52 -5.43
CA GLY A 10 -5.40 -11.53 -5.56
C GLY A 10 -5.87 -12.72 -6.39
N LEU A 11 -4.97 -13.32 -7.15
CA LEU A 11 -5.22 -14.52 -7.95
C LEU A 11 -4.11 -15.55 -7.77
N ARG A 12 -4.47 -16.82 -7.70
CA ARG A 12 -3.53 -17.94 -7.59
C ARG A 12 -4.09 -19.17 -8.29
N THR A 13 -3.23 -20.01 -8.84
CA THR A 13 -3.63 -21.36 -9.28
C THR A 13 -3.93 -22.23 -8.06
N SER A 14 -5.12 -22.83 -7.99
CA SER A 14 -5.56 -23.66 -6.86
C SER A 14 -4.60 -24.82 -6.62
N VAL A 15 -4.16 -24.98 -5.36
CA VAL A 15 -3.23 -26.03 -4.95
C VAL A 15 -4.02 -27.13 -4.25
N GLY A 16 -4.28 -28.24 -4.95
CA GLY A 16 -5.01 -29.40 -4.40
C GLY A 16 -6.53 -29.23 -4.44
N SER A 17 -7.21 -30.17 -5.09
CA SER A 17 -8.66 -30.23 -5.23
C SER A 17 -9.34 -30.62 -3.91
N HIS A 18 -9.58 -29.64 -3.04
CA HIS A 18 -10.56 -29.76 -1.96
C HIS A 18 -11.70 -28.76 -2.11
N HIS A 19 -12.28 -28.68 -3.32
CA HIS A 19 -13.71 -28.46 -3.55
C HIS A 19 -13.99 -28.74 -5.04
N GLY A 20 -14.92 -29.65 -5.33
CA GLY A 20 -15.12 -30.26 -6.63
C GLY A 20 -15.82 -29.36 -7.67
N THR A 21 -15.09 -28.41 -8.25
CA THR A 21 -15.52 -27.71 -9.46
C THR A 21 -14.49 -27.88 -10.57
N GLN A 22 -14.65 -28.96 -11.34
CA GLN A 22 -14.04 -29.07 -12.67
C GLN A 22 -14.63 -27.96 -13.56
N GLY A 23 -13.82 -26.96 -13.90
CA GLY A 23 -14.13 -26.04 -14.99
C GLY A 23 -14.16 -26.82 -16.30
N GLN A 24 -15.31 -26.84 -16.98
CA GLN A 24 -15.40 -27.32 -18.35
C GLN A 24 -14.67 -26.34 -19.28
N GLY A 25 -13.65 -26.84 -19.98
CA GLY A 25 -13.13 -26.24 -21.21
C GLY A 25 -11.85 -25.41 -21.07
N GLY A 26 -10.72 -26.04 -21.42
CA GLY A 26 -9.51 -25.33 -21.88
C GLY A 26 -8.38 -25.19 -20.86
N GLY A 27 -7.58 -26.26 -20.66
CA GLY A 27 -6.13 -26.22 -20.36
C GLY A 27 -5.59 -25.52 -19.09
N GLY A 28 -6.37 -24.71 -18.37
CA GLY A 28 -5.94 -24.00 -17.15
C GLY A 28 -6.45 -24.68 -15.90
N GLY A 29 -5.60 -24.81 -14.87
CA GLY A 29 -6.02 -25.28 -13.55
C GLY A 29 -7.11 -24.38 -12.93
N ALA A 30 -7.81 -24.90 -11.90
CA ALA A 30 -8.73 -24.08 -11.12
C ALA A 30 -8.00 -22.87 -10.49
N MET A 31 -8.74 -21.79 -10.25
CA MET A 31 -8.19 -20.53 -9.74
C MET A 31 -8.81 -20.17 -8.39
N ASP A 32 -7.96 -19.76 -7.46
CA ASP A 32 -8.36 -19.16 -6.19
C ASP A 32 -8.34 -17.63 -6.33
N TRP A 33 -9.40 -16.98 -5.87
CA TRP A 33 -9.49 -15.53 -5.79
C TRP A 33 -9.41 -15.08 -4.33
N ALA A 34 -8.78 -13.93 -4.09
CA ALA A 34 -8.74 -13.29 -2.77
C ALA A 34 -9.04 -11.81 -2.89
N VAL A 35 -9.63 -11.25 -1.84
CA VAL A 35 -9.86 -9.81 -1.68
C VAL A 35 -9.27 -9.38 -0.35
N ALA A 36 -8.51 -8.30 -0.32
CA ALA A 36 -7.90 -7.79 0.91
C ALA A 36 -7.81 -6.27 0.88
N SER A 37 -7.75 -5.64 2.05
CA SER A 37 -7.56 -4.18 2.16
C SER A 37 -6.14 -3.70 1.84
N GLU A 38 -5.18 -4.62 1.77
CA GLU A 38 -3.78 -4.35 1.44
C GLU A 38 -3.17 -5.52 0.68
N SER A 39 -2.41 -5.21 -0.36
CA SER A 39 -1.77 -6.21 -1.24
C SER A 39 -0.73 -7.09 -0.56
N VAL A 40 -0.16 -6.67 0.57
CA VAL A 40 0.78 -7.49 1.36
C VAL A 40 0.16 -8.82 1.83
N ALA A 41 -1.16 -8.89 1.98
CA ALA A 41 -1.86 -10.13 2.32
C ALA A 41 -1.69 -11.21 1.24
N PHE A 42 -1.53 -10.80 -0.03
CA PHE A 42 -1.37 -11.71 -1.17
C PHE A 42 0.02 -12.30 -1.22
N THR A 43 1.05 -11.47 -1.08
CA THR A 43 2.45 -11.90 -1.08
C THR A 43 2.72 -12.95 -0.01
N ALA A 44 2.15 -12.78 1.19
CA ALA A 44 2.29 -13.72 2.29
C ALA A 44 1.64 -15.10 2.03
N GLN A 45 0.70 -15.18 1.08
CA GLN A 45 -0.10 -16.37 0.78
C GLN A 45 0.15 -16.92 -0.64
N GLY A 46 1.11 -16.37 -1.38
CA GLY A 46 1.43 -16.80 -2.75
C GLY A 46 0.34 -16.49 -3.77
N TYR A 47 -0.40 -15.39 -3.58
CA TYR A 47 -1.30 -14.83 -4.59
C TYR A 47 -0.58 -13.73 -5.37
N ASP A 48 -0.84 -13.68 -6.68
CA ASP A 48 -0.47 -12.56 -7.54
C ASP A 48 -1.45 -11.41 -7.34
N LEU A 49 -0.93 -10.19 -7.18
CA LEU A 49 -1.74 -8.97 -7.19
C LEU A 49 -2.19 -8.68 -8.62
N ILE A 50 -3.50 -8.68 -8.86
CA ILE A 50 -4.07 -8.46 -10.20
C ILE A 50 -4.78 -7.10 -10.36
N GLY A 51 -4.85 -6.32 -9.28
CA GLY A 51 -5.32 -4.94 -9.32
C GLY A 51 -6.22 -4.57 -8.14
N ASP A 52 -6.82 -3.39 -8.23
CA ASP A 52 -7.70 -2.83 -7.20
C ASP A 52 -9.17 -2.83 -7.64
N VAL A 53 -10.06 -2.82 -6.66
CA VAL A 53 -11.50 -2.64 -6.82
C VAL A 53 -11.78 -1.16 -7.02
N ALA A 54 -12.43 -0.83 -8.13
CA ALA A 54 -12.68 0.55 -8.51
C ALA A 54 -13.75 1.22 -7.63
N PRO A 55 -13.77 2.56 -7.52
CA PRO A 55 -14.83 3.27 -6.81
C PRO A 55 -16.23 2.90 -7.34
N GLY A 56 -17.12 2.45 -6.45
CA GLY A 56 -18.48 2.04 -6.81
C GLY A 56 -18.57 0.67 -7.51
N GLU A 57 -17.47 -0.08 -7.58
CA GLU A 57 -17.42 -1.43 -8.12
C GLU A 57 -17.84 -2.47 -7.07
N ALA A 58 -18.63 -3.44 -7.52
CA ALA A 58 -18.90 -4.67 -6.78
C ALA A 58 -18.14 -5.83 -7.42
N VAL A 59 -17.61 -6.69 -6.56
CA VAL A 59 -16.96 -7.95 -6.91
C VAL A 59 -17.80 -9.10 -6.36
N PHE A 60 -18.05 -10.11 -7.19
CA PHE A 60 -18.77 -11.32 -6.82
C PHE A 60 -18.05 -12.54 -7.36
N ILE A 61 -17.70 -13.49 -6.48
CA ILE A 61 -17.10 -14.77 -6.87
C ILE A 61 -18.20 -15.82 -6.72
N ASP A 62 -18.59 -16.45 -7.84
CA ASP A 62 -19.65 -17.46 -7.82
C ASP A 62 -19.15 -18.80 -7.27
N SER A 63 -20.09 -19.71 -6.96
CA SER A 63 -19.77 -21.04 -6.42
C SER A 63 -19.01 -21.94 -7.40
N ARG A 64 -18.88 -21.54 -8.67
CA ARG A 64 -18.07 -22.23 -9.68
C ARG A 64 -16.64 -21.68 -9.75
N GLY A 65 -16.29 -20.68 -8.93
CA GLY A 65 -14.97 -20.05 -8.93
C GLY A 65 -14.78 -18.98 -10.00
N THR A 66 -15.86 -18.50 -10.61
CA THR A 66 -15.78 -17.40 -11.61
C THR A 66 -15.88 -16.06 -10.90
N MET A 67 -14.91 -15.16 -11.14
CA MET A 67 -14.99 -13.78 -10.64
C MET A 67 -15.77 -12.88 -11.61
N HIS A 68 -16.77 -12.21 -11.07
CA HIS A 68 -17.59 -11.19 -11.72
C HIS A 68 -17.29 -9.84 -11.10
N ARG A 69 -17.17 -8.81 -11.94
CA ARG A 69 -16.88 -7.43 -11.52
C ARG A 69 -17.77 -6.46 -12.28
N ARG A 70 -18.36 -5.47 -11.58
CA ARG A 70 -19.19 -4.44 -12.21
C ARG A 70 -19.23 -3.16 -11.40
N VAL A 71 -19.02 -2.02 -12.06
CA VAL A 71 -19.29 -0.70 -11.48
C VAL A 71 -20.81 -0.52 -11.38
N LEU A 72 -21.32 -0.48 -10.14
CA LEU A 72 -22.73 -0.28 -9.84
C LEU A 72 -23.08 1.21 -9.68
N ILE A 73 -22.13 2.00 -9.21
CA ILE A 73 -22.29 3.44 -8.97
C ILE A 73 -21.23 4.18 -9.78
N GLY A 74 -21.64 4.72 -10.94
CA GLY A 74 -20.78 5.53 -11.80
C GLY A 74 -20.59 6.96 -11.28
N GLY A 75 -19.55 7.65 -11.78
CA GLY A 75 -19.31 9.06 -11.48
C GLY A 75 -18.71 9.34 -10.09
N ALA A 76 -18.43 8.30 -9.29
CA ALA A 76 -17.66 8.45 -8.07
C ALA A 76 -16.23 8.93 -8.42
N PRO A 77 -15.76 10.04 -7.84
CA PRO A 77 -14.41 10.51 -8.05
C PRO A 77 -13.40 9.48 -7.49
N PHE A 78 -12.27 9.33 -8.16
CA PHE A 78 -11.13 8.66 -7.56
C PHE A 78 -10.55 9.55 -6.46
N ALA A 79 -10.79 9.18 -5.20
CA ALA A 79 -10.38 9.93 -4.02
C ALA A 79 -9.86 8.95 -2.94
N PRO A 80 -8.66 8.37 -3.13
CA PRO A 80 -8.09 7.45 -2.15
C PRO A 80 -7.75 8.18 -0.85
N CYS A 81 -7.79 7.45 0.27
CA CYS A 81 -7.42 8.00 1.57
C CYS A 81 -5.91 8.31 1.62
N LEU A 82 -5.55 9.59 1.68
CA LEU A 82 -4.14 10.02 1.78
C LEU A 82 -3.45 9.48 3.06
N PHE A 83 -4.19 9.30 4.15
CA PHE A 83 -3.64 8.80 5.42
C PHE A 83 -3.12 7.36 5.33
N GLU A 84 -3.58 6.57 4.37
CA GLU A 84 -3.02 5.24 4.09
C GLU A 84 -1.54 5.36 3.70
N HIS A 85 -1.23 6.28 2.80
CA HIS A 85 0.13 6.53 2.33
C HIS A 85 1.00 7.20 3.40
N ILE A 86 0.41 8.10 4.21
CA ILE A 86 1.15 8.82 5.26
C ILE A 86 1.53 7.88 6.40
N TYR A 87 0.59 7.08 6.92
CA TYR A 87 0.79 6.41 8.21
C TYR A 87 0.17 5.02 8.35
N MET A 88 -1.03 4.78 7.81
CA MET A 88 -1.81 3.59 8.16
C MET A 88 -1.35 2.33 7.44
N ALA A 89 -1.19 2.38 6.11
CA ALA A 89 -0.83 1.21 5.34
C ALA A 89 0.59 0.74 5.63
N ARG A 90 0.85 -0.55 5.45
CA ARG A 90 2.21 -1.06 5.55
C ARG A 90 3.05 -0.55 4.37
N PRO A 91 4.35 -0.29 4.59
CA PRO A 91 5.21 0.24 3.53
C PRO A 91 5.41 -0.73 2.36
N ASP A 92 5.26 -2.04 2.59
CA ASP A 92 5.35 -3.09 1.59
C ASP A 92 4.04 -3.30 0.78
N SER A 93 3.01 -2.50 1.06
CA SER A 93 1.76 -2.50 0.29
C SER A 93 1.85 -1.62 -0.96
N VAL A 94 1.19 -2.06 -2.02
CA VAL A 94 0.78 -1.28 -3.20
C VAL A 94 -0.72 -1.03 -3.10
N MET A 95 -1.14 0.22 -3.30
CA MET A 95 -2.54 0.66 -3.22
C MET A 95 -2.84 1.55 -4.42
N ASP A 96 -3.86 1.20 -5.22
CA ASP A 96 -4.21 1.91 -6.46
C ASP A 96 -3.00 2.09 -7.40
N GLY A 97 -2.17 1.05 -7.50
CA GLY A 97 -0.91 1.07 -8.26
C GLY A 97 0.24 1.89 -7.65
N ALA A 98 0.02 2.59 -6.53
CA ALA A 98 1.05 3.35 -5.83
C ALA A 98 1.71 2.54 -4.72
N SER A 99 3.05 2.44 -4.75
CA SER A 99 3.81 1.88 -3.63
C SER A 99 3.80 2.82 -2.43
N VAL A 100 3.39 2.32 -1.26
CA VAL A 100 3.38 3.09 -0.01
C VAL A 100 4.79 3.50 0.39
N TYR A 101 5.78 2.60 0.25
CA TYR A 101 7.19 2.94 0.46
C TYR A 101 7.65 4.10 -0.43
N ALA A 102 7.38 4.03 -1.74
CA ALA A 102 7.78 5.07 -2.67
C ALA A 102 7.11 6.41 -2.37
N ALA A 103 5.82 6.41 -2.01
CA ALA A 103 5.10 7.60 -1.59
C ALA A 103 5.77 8.25 -0.36
N ARG A 104 6.11 7.48 0.67
CA ARG A 104 6.81 7.96 1.88
C ARG A 104 8.20 8.51 1.58
N ARG A 105 8.94 7.84 0.69
CA ARG A 105 10.24 8.31 0.20
C ARG A 105 10.11 9.68 -0.48
N ASN A 106 9.14 9.82 -1.38
CA ASN A 106 8.86 11.06 -2.11
C ASN A 106 8.43 12.20 -1.18
N MET A 107 7.64 11.91 -0.13
CA MET A 107 7.29 12.88 0.91
C MET A 107 8.53 13.42 1.61
N GLY A 108 9.46 12.54 2.00
CA GLY A 108 10.74 12.93 2.59
C GLY A 108 11.61 13.78 1.67
N THR A 109 11.73 13.39 0.40
CA THR A 109 12.44 14.17 -0.61
C THR A 109 11.84 15.57 -0.79
N ARG A 110 10.50 15.66 -0.87
CA ARG A 110 9.82 16.95 -1.01
C ARG A 110 10.03 17.83 0.23
N LEU A 111 9.96 17.25 1.42
CA LEU A 111 10.20 17.97 2.67
C LEU A 111 11.63 18.54 2.74
N GLY A 112 12.65 17.74 2.41
CA GLY A 112 14.03 18.21 2.38
C GLY A 112 14.22 19.40 1.42
N ARG A 113 13.63 19.34 0.22
CA ARG A 113 13.66 20.46 -0.73
C ARG A 113 13.00 21.72 -0.17
N LEU A 114 11.82 21.57 0.44
CA LEU A 114 11.11 22.71 1.05
C LEU A 114 11.92 23.36 2.18
N ILE A 115 12.64 22.58 2.98
CA ILE A 115 13.51 23.10 4.05
C ILE A 115 14.64 23.96 3.46
N LEU A 116 15.30 23.47 2.40
CA LEU A 116 16.35 24.23 1.70
C LEU A 116 15.82 25.50 1.06
N GLU A 117 14.69 25.41 0.35
CA GLU A 117 14.04 26.53 -0.34
C GLU A 117 13.62 27.63 0.63
N ARG A 118 13.08 27.25 1.80
CA ARG A 118 12.55 28.20 2.79
C ARG A 118 13.60 28.72 3.77
N LYS A 119 14.83 28.20 3.75
CA LYS A 119 15.86 28.48 4.76
C LYS A 119 15.30 28.33 6.18
N PHE A 120 14.77 27.15 6.46
CA PHE A 120 14.01 26.91 7.69
C PHE A 120 14.93 27.01 8.92
N GLY A 121 14.73 28.06 9.73
CA GLY A 121 15.52 28.35 10.93
C GLY A 121 16.76 29.22 10.65
N ASP A 122 17.31 29.81 11.72
CA ASP A 122 18.46 30.71 11.64
C ASP A 122 19.81 29.98 11.78
N GLY A 123 19.77 28.65 11.95
CA GLY A 123 20.92 27.81 12.26
C GLY A 123 21.15 26.68 11.26
N ARG A 124 22.35 26.09 11.34
CA ARG A 124 22.70 24.89 10.57
C ARG A 124 21.98 23.67 11.14
N ILE A 125 21.40 22.83 10.28
CA ILE A 125 20.88 21.52 10.68
C ILE A 125 22.06 20.57 10.82
N ASP A 126 22.26 19.98 12.00
CA ASP A 126 23.38 19.06 12.23
C ASP A 126 23.01 17.60 11.94
N VAL A 127 21.75 17.20 12.12
CA VAL A 127 21.29 15.81 11.98
C VAL A 127 19.78 15.74 11.73
N VAL A 128 19.33 14.67 11.07
CA VAL A 128 17.91 14.30 10.97
C VAL A 128 17.64 13.07 11.81
N VAL A 129 16.67 13.16 12.71
CA VAL A 129 16.24 12.08 13.60
C VAL A 129 14.76 11.74 13.33
N PRO A 130 14.40 10.48 13.00
CA PRO A 130 13.02 10.09 12.81
C PRO A 130 12.28 9.92 14.13
N VAL A 131 10.97 10.17 14.14
CA VAL A 131 10.08 9.65 15.19
C VAL A 131 9.61 8.25 14.77
N PRO A 132 9.99 7.19 15.48
CA PRO A 132 9.69 5.82 15.07
C PRO A 132 8.19 5.49 15.11
N GLU A 133 7.65 4.63 14.24
CA GLU A 133 8.37 3.78 13.27
C GLU A 133 8.20 4.27 11.81
N THR A 134 7.05 4.86 11.50
CA THR A 134 6.62 5.16 10.12
C THR A 134 7.47 6.23 9.44
N SER A 135 7.98 7.21 10.20
CA SER A 135 8.69 8.36 9.61
C SER A 135 10.08 8.02 9.08
N ARG A 136 10.64 6.84 9.41
CA ARG A 136 12.02 6.47 9.03
C ARG A 136 12.32 6.61 7.54
N ILE A 137 11.41 6.16 6.67
CA ILE A 137 11.59 6.24 5.21
C ILE A 137 11.65 7.71 4.74
N ALA A 138 10.76 8.55 5.26
CA ALA A 138 10.71 9.97 4.91
C ALA A 138 11.90 10.74 5.50
N ALA A 139 12.27 10.48 6.75
CA ALA A 139 13.41 11.09 7.42
C ALA A 139 14.73 10.74 6.73
N LEU A 140 14.95 9.48 6.37
CA LEU A 140 16.13 9.05 5.60
C LEU A 140 16.24 9.81 4.28
N SER A 141 15.13 9.90 3.54
CA SER A 141 15.11 10.62 2.26
C SER A 141 15.30 12.13 2.43
N CYS A 142 14.79 12.69 3.53
CA CYS A 142 14.99 14.10 3.87
C CYS A 142 16.46 14.38 4.20
N ALA A 143 17.10 13.55 5.03
CA ALA A 143 18.52 13.64 5.39
C ALA A 143 19.42 13.61 4.14
N GLN A 144 19.13 12.71 3.19
CA GLN A 144 19.81 12.63 1.91
C GLN A 144 19.71 13.92 1.08
N ILE A 145 18.54 14.58 1.08
CA ILE A 145 18.36 15.86 0.38
C ILE A 145 19.07 17.01 1.09
N LEU A 146 19.07 17.02 2.42
CA LEU A 146 19.74 18.05 3.22
C LEU A 146 21.27 17.89 3.25
N GLY A 147 21.79 16.70 2.91
CA GLY A 147 23.22 16.41 2.97
C GLY A 147 23.75 16.31 4.40
N VAL A 148 22.90 15.88 5.35
CA VAL A 148 23.24 15.75 6.78
C VAL A 148 23.06 14.29 7.23
N PRO A 149 23.71 13.87 8.33
CA PRO A 149 23.54 12.53 8.89
C PRO A 149 22.08 12.20 9.25
N TYR A 150 21.74 10.92 9.11
CA TYR A 150 20.54 10.31 9.67
C TYR A 150 20.93 9.53 10.91
N GLU A 151 20.24 9.74 12.03
CA GLU A 151 20.53 9.06 13.30
C GLU A 151 19.27 8.51 13.96
N GLU A 152 19.35 7.32 14.57
CA GLU A 152 18.28 6.74 15.37
C GLU A 152 18.34 7.30 16.81
N GLY A 153 17.93 8.55 16.98
CA GLY A 153 17.88 9.22 18.30
C GLY A 153 16.68 8.83 19.17
N PHE A 154 15.64 8.23 18.60
CA PHE A 154 14.47 7.76 19.32
C PHE A 154 14.25 6.26 19.11
N VAL A 155 13.99 5.54 20.21
CA VAL A 155 13.64 4.11 20.17
C VAL A 155 12.23 3.94 20.71
N LYS A 156 11.33 3.40 19.87
CA LYS A 156 9.97 3.07 20.30
C LYS A 156 10.01 1.85 21.20
N ASN A 157 9.42 1.96 22.40
CA ASN A 157 9.17 0.77 23.21
C ASN A 157 8.11 -0.12 22.50
N ARG A 158 8.50 -1.34 22.14
CA ARG A 158 7.64 -2.32 21.47
C ARG A 158 6.66 -2.98 22.44
N TYR A 159 6.98 -2.99 23.72
CA TYR A 159 6.21 -3.65 24.77
C TYR A 159 5.75 -2.60 25.77
N ILE A 160 4.55 -2.10 25.54
CA ILE A 160 3.87 -1.14 26.41
C ILE A 160 2.87 -1.96 27.23
N GLY A 161 3.00 -1.93 28.56
CA GLY A 161 2.14 -2.63 29.51
C GLY A 161 1.07 -1.71 30.06
#